data_AF-A0A5R1YZF0-F1
#
_entry.id   AF-A0A5R1YZF0-F1
#
_cell.length_a   1.000
_cell.length_b   1.000
_cell.length_c   1.000
_cell.angle_alpha   90.00
_cell.angle_beta   90.00
_cell.angle_gamma   90.00
#
_symmetry.space_group_name_H-M   'P 1'
#
loop_
_entity.id
_entity.type
_entity.pdbx_description
1 polymer ?
#
loop_
_entity_poly.entity_id
_entity_poly.type
_entity_poly.pdbx_seq_one_letter_code
_entity_poly.pdbx_strand_id
1 'polypeptide(L)' 'MPLSPYLSFAGNCADAIAYYQQTLGAELLYKLSFGEMPPSAADNGEGCASGSRFADNAISPANLRISRCAIIMH' A
#
# COMPACT_ATOMS: atom_id res chain seq x y z
N MET A 1 -18.95 14.04 -4.59
CA MET A 1 -17.85 13.61 -3.69
C MET A 1 -16.88 12.76 -4.51
N PRO A 2 -15.56 13.01 -4.49
CA PRO A 2 -14.60 12.11 -5.09
C PRO A 2 -14.48 10.83 -4.25
N LEU A 3 -14.39 9.67 -4.91
CA LEU A 3 -14.11 8.39 -4.27
C LEU A 3 -12.65 8.02 -4.52
N SER A 4 -11.96 7.55 -3.48
CA SER A 4 -10.61 6.98 -3.59
C SER A 4 -10.71 5.46 -3.52
N PRO A 5 -10.46 4.74 -4.63
CA PRO A 5 -10.44 3.28 -4.63
C PRO A 5 -9.43 2.72 -3.61
N TYR A 6 -9.80 1.62 -2.96
CA TYR A 6 -8.94 0.89 -2.05
C TYR A 6 -8.64 -0.50 -2.64
N LEU A 7 -7.36 -0.77 -2.88
CA LEU A 7 -6.88 -2.02 -3.47
C LEU A 7 -6.17 -2.86 -2.40
N SER A 8 -6.38 -4.17 -2.44
CA SER A 8 -5.72 -5.15 -1.57
C SER A 8 -4.89 -6.08 -2.42
N PHE A 9 -3.61 -6.20 -2.07
CA PHE A 9 -2.65 -7.05 -2.74
C PHE A 9 -2.12 -8.11 -1.77
N ALA A 10 -1.77 -9.28 -2.30
CA ALA A 10 -1.21 -10.38 -1.52
C ALA A 10 0.31 -10.21 -1.34
N GLY A 11 0.74 -9.05 -0.83
CA GLY A 11 2.15 -8.72 -0.61
C GLY A 11 2.92 -8.19 -1.84
N ASN A 12 2.26 -8.02 -2.98
CA ASN A 12 2.86 -7.54 -4.23
C ASN A 12 2.59 -6.04 -4.52
N CYS A 13 2.38 -5.24 -3.48
CA CYS A 13 2.18 -3.78 -3.60
C CYS A 13 3.34 -3.07 -4.30
N ALA A 14 4.59 -3.50 -4.07
CA ALA A 14 5.76 -2.90 -4.71
C ALA A 14 5.71 -3.04 -6.24
N ASP A 15 5.36 -4.23 -6.74
CA ASP A 15 5.24 -4.48 -8.18
C ASP A 15 4.07 -3.71 -8.78
N ALA A 16 2.94 -3.64 -8.06
CA ALA A 16 1.77 -2.86 -8.49
C ALA A 16 2.09 -1.37 -8.62
N ILE A 17 2.84 -0.79 -7.66
CA ILE A 17 3.32 0.59 -7.72
C ILE A 17 4.17 0.79 -8.98
N ALA A 18 5.19 -0.05 -9.19
CA ALA A 18 6.08 0.06 -10.34
C ALA A 18 5.31 -0.02 -11.66
N TYR A 19 4.38 -0.97 -11.75
CA TYR A 19 3.52 -1.13 -12.91
C TYR A 19 2.67 0.12 -13.19
N TYR A 20 2.01 0.68 -12.18
CA TYR A 20 1.17 1.88 -12.35
C TYR A 20 2.01 3.13 -12.66
N GLN A 21 3.21 3.26 -12.10
CA GLN A 21 4.13 4.34 -12.45
C GLN A 21 4.52 4.26 -13.93
N GLN A 22 4.89 3.06 -14.40
CA GLN A 22 5.31 2.85 -15.78
C GLN A 22 4.18 3.00 -16.80
N THR A 23 3.01 2.42 -16.52
CA THR A 23 1.93 2.28 -17.50
C THR A 23 0.94 3.44 -17.49
N LEU A 24 0.72 4.05 -16.33
CA LEU A 24 -0.29 5.10 -16.14
C LEU A 24 0.32 6.45 -15.77
N GLY A 25 1.65 6.54 -15.66
CA GLY A 25 2.31 7.74 -15.16
C GLY A 25 1.90 8.06 -13.71
N ALA A 26 1.61 7.02 -12.91
CA ALA A 26 1.19 7.22 -11.54
C ALA A 26 2.27 7.92 -10.72
N GLU A 27 1.86 8.78 -9.81
CA GLU A 27 2.75 9.41 -8.84
C GLU A 27 2.57 8.71 -7.50
N LEU A 28 3.68 8.24 -6.92
CA LEU A 28 3.68 7.70 -5.57
C LEU A 28 3.66 8.88 -4.59
N LEU A 29 2.57 9.02 -3.84
CA LEU A 29 2.40 10.11 -2.87
C LEU A 29 2.93 9.72 -1.49
N TYR A 30 2.72 8.47 -1.09
CA TYR A 30 3.12 7.95 0.21
C TYR A 30 3.26 6.42 0.13
N LYS A 31 4.19 5.85 0.88
CA LYS A 31 4.25 4.42 1.18
C LYS A 31 4.87 4.22 2.57
N LEU A 32 4.50 3.12 3.20
CA LEU A 32 5.15 2.62 4.40
C LEU A 32 5.48 1.15 4.21
N SER A 33 6.70 0.74 4.56
CA SER A 33 7.04 -0.67 4.66
C SER A 33 6.71 -1.22 6.05
N PHE A 34 6.48 -2.53 6.16
CA PHE A 34 6.19 -3.16 7.45
C PHE A 34 7.32 -2.97 8.46
N GLY A 35 8.59 -2.89 8.02
CA GLY A 35 9.75 -2.61 8.88
C GLY A 35 9.81 -1.16 9.39
N GLU A 36 9.09 -0.24 8.76
CA GLU A 36 8.97 1.17 9.19
C GLU A 36 7.76 1.40 10.10
N MET A 37 6.89 0.39 10.30
CA MET A 37 5.77 0.49 11.22
C MET A 37 6.25 0.53 12.68
N PRO A 38 5.66 1.41 13.53
CA PRO A 38 5.98 1.42 14.95
C PRO A 38 5.57 0.08 15.59
N PRO A 39 6.35 -0.44 16.56
CA PRO A 39 6.10 -1.75 17.17
C PRO A 39 4.72 -1.86 17.83
N SER A 40 4.14 -0.74 18.28
CA SER A 40 2.79 -0.69 18.86
C SER A 40 1.66 -0.88 17.84
N ALA A 41 1.92 -0.68 16.55
CA ALA A 41 0.94 -0.90 15.47
C ALA A 41 0.89 -2.38 15.02
N ALA A 42 1.92 -3.17 15.33
CA ALA A 42 1.93 -4.62 15.07
C ALA A 42 1.03 -5.42 16.03
N ASP A 43 0.64 -4.83 17.17
CA ASP A 43 -0.13 -5.49 18.24
C ASP A 43 -1.65 -5.22 18.16
N ASN A 44 -2.09 -4.25 17.37
CA ASN A 44 -3.52 -4.02 17.11
C ASN A 44 -3.99 -5.02 16.06
N GLY A 45 -4.55 -6.15 16.51
CA GLY A 45 -5.06 -7.29 15.73
C GLY A 45 -6.12 -7.01 14.65
N GLU A 46 -6.25 -5.77 14.18
CA GLU A 46 -7.05 -5.34 13.04
C GLU A 46 -6.21 -5.02 11.79
N GLY A 47 -4.87 -5.19 11.85
CA GLY A 47 -3.94 -4.74 10.79
C GLY A 47 -3.61 -5.71 9.64
N CYS A 48 -4.01 -6.98 9.70
CA CYS A 48 -4.00 -7.89 8.54
C CYS A 48 -4.83 -9.13 8.85
N ALA A 49 -5.90 -9.37 8.08
CA ALA A 49 -6.80 -10.53 8.25
C ALA A 49 -6.14 -11.90 7.96
N SER A 50 -4.86 -11.95 7.61
CA SER A 50 -4.24 -13.15 7.01
C SER A 50 -3.29 -13.92 7.93
N GLY A 51 -3.03 -13.48 9.18
CA GLY A 51 -2.08 -14.19 10.07
C GLY A 51 -0.69 -14.39 9.47
N SER A 52 -0.37 -13.63 8.42
CA SER A 52 0.79 -13.81 7.56
C SER A 52 1.89 -12.86 8.02
N ARG A 53 3.11 -13.37 8.24
CA ARG A 53 4.28 -12.53 8.48
C ARG A 53 4.76 -11.99 7.14
N PHE A 54 4.65 -10.69 6.92
CA PHE A 54 5.22 -10.03 5.76
C PHE A 54 6.71 -9.75 5.99
N ALA A 55 7.47 -9.68 4.91
CA ALA A 55 8.86 -9.24 4.98
C ALA A 55 8.92 -7.75 5.38
N ASP A 56 9.99 -7.33 6.05
CA ASP A 56 10.16 -5.94 6.51
C ASP A 56 10.05 -4.92 5.37
N ASN A 57 10.45 -5.29 4.15
CA ASN A 57 10.37 -4.43 2.98
C ASN A 57 9.02 -4.48 2.24
N ALA A 58 8.08 -5.34 2.67
CA ALA A 58 6.75 -5.39 2.08
C ALA A 58 6.03 -4.07 2.35
N ILE A 59 5.29 -3.58 1.35
CA ILE A 59 4.67 -2.26 1.40
C ILE A 59 3.20 -2.40 1.79
N SER A 60 2.81 -1.76 2.88
CA SER A 60 1.43 -1.61 3.33
C SER A 60 1.37 -0.59 4.47
N PRO A 61 0.63 0.53 4.37
CA PRO A 61 -0.14 1.03 3.22
C PRO A 61 0.63 1.95 2.25
N ALA A 62 0.12 2.16 1.04
CA ALA A 62 0.61 3.13 0.05
C ALA A 62 -0.52 3.93 -0.64
N ASN A 63 -0.18 5.15 -1.09
CA ASN A 63 -1.08 6.06 -1.81
C ASN A 63 -0.45 6.46 -3.15
N LEU A 64 -1.23 6.35 -4.23
CA LEU A 64 -0.81 6.76 -5.57
C LEU A 64 -1.83 7.71 -6.17
N ARG A 65 -1.34 8.65 -6.98
CA ARG A 65 -2.17 9.50 -7.83
C ARG A 65 -2.07 9.03 -9.27
N ILE A 66 -3.21 8.73 -9.88
CA ILE A 66 -3.34 8.45 -11.31
C ILE A 66 -4.21 9.54 -11.90
N SER A 67 -3.63 10.40 -12.74
CA SER A 67 -4.29 11.59 -13.27
C SER A 67 -4.89 12.46 -12.13
N ARG A 68 -6.21 12.53 -12.01
CA ARG A 68 -6.92 13.29 -10.95
C ARG A 68 -7.50 12.44 -9.82
N CYS A 69 -7.20 11.14 -9.80
CA CYS A 69 -7.72 10.20 -8.81
C CYS A 69 -6.60 9.72 -7.88
N ALA A 70 -6.87 9.70 -6.58
CA ALA A 70 -6.02 9.07 -5.60
C ALA A 70 -6.52 7.65 -5.32
N ILE A 71 -5.60 6.68 -5.33
CA ILE A 71 -5.86 5.29 -4.93
C ILE A 71 -5.05 4.97 -3.67
N ILE A 72 -5.63 4.14 -2.83
CA ILE A 72 -5.00 3.61 -1.62
C ILE A 72 -4.77 2.12 -1.83
N MET A 73 -3.64 1.58 -1.41
CA MET A 73 -3.33 0.16 -1.52
C MET A 73 -2.60 -0.38 -0.30
N HIS A 74 -2.74 -1.69 -0.05
CA HIS A 74 -2.04 -2.45 0.98
C HIS A 74 -1.67 -3.84 0.47
#